data_AF-A0AAW8KSK4-F1
#
_entry.id   AF-A0AAW8KSK4-F1
#
_cell.length_a   1.000
_cell.length_b   1.000
_cell.length_c   1.000
_cell.angle_alpha   90.00
_cell.angle_beta   90.00
_cell.angle_gamma   90.00
#
_symmetry.space_group_name_H-M   'P 1'
#
loop_
_entity.id
_entity.type
_entity.pdbx_description
1 polymer ?
#
loop_
_entity_poly.entity_id
_entity_poly.type
_entity_poly.pdbx_seq_one_letter_code
_entity_poly.pdbx_strand_id
1 'polypeptide(L)'
;KIFKVTRSESVIKHIINAERYFWDCVEKDMPPDADASESAAKAIQQLYPQHIPLTVEDLSHNEQANQLFAQLIQEKHHIEQHQNNFDEIKHQIQMLMKDAERATFATGSVTWKKSKDSIGLDSKALLKLHPEMLEQFPQNKAGTRRFQIYTD
;
A
#
# COMPACT_ATOMS: atom_id res chain seq x y z
N LYS A 1 -27.16 -4.76 -14.50
CA LYS A 1 -26.51 -3.57 -15.09
C LYS A 1 -25.62 -4.04 -16.23
N ILE A 2 -25.84 -3.56 -17.45
CA ILE A 2 -24.99 -3.87 -18.62
C ILE A 2 -23.99 -2.73 -18.76
N PHE A 3 -22.70 -3.02 -18.69
CA PHE A 3 -21.64 -2.04 -18.91
C PHE A 3 -21.18 -2.13 -20.36
N LYS A 4 -21.36 -1.06 -21.14
CA LYS A 4 -20.92 -1.01 -22.54
C LYS A 4 -19.48 -0.51 -22.58
N VAL A 5 -18.54 -1.38 -22.91
CA VAL A 5 -17.15 -1.00 -23.16
C VAL A 5 -17.08 -0.37 -24.54
N THR A 6 -16.81 0.93 -24.60
CA THR A 6 -16.61 1.64 -25.87
C THR A 6 -15.17 1.44 -26.35
N ARG A 7 -15.02 1.21 -27.66
CA ARG A 7 -13.71 1.10 -28.28
C ARG A 7 -12.98 2.44 -28.13
N SER A 8 -11.79 2.41 -27.53
CA SER A 8 -10.91 3.57 -27.40
C SER A 8 -9.59 3.30 -28.12
N GLU A 9 -9.35 4.01 -29.21
CA GLU A 9 -8.12 3.87 -30.00
C GLU A 9 -6.85 4.23 -29.19
N SER A 10 -6.96 5.13 -28.20
CA SER A 10 -5.84 5.46 -27.33
C SER A 10 -5.47 4.31 -26.40
N VAL A 11 -6.48 3.65 -25.82
CA VAL A 11 -6.28 2.48 -24.95
C VAL A 11 -5.70 1.31 -25.76
N ILE A 12 -6.20 1.08 -26.97
CA ILE A 12 -5.69 0.02 -27.85
C ILE A 12 -4.22 0.26 -28.19
N LYS A 13 -3.85 1.48 -28.59
CA LYS A 13 -2.45 1.82 -28.86
C LYS A 13 -1.55 1.61 -27.65
N HIS A 14 -2.04 1.98 -26.46
CA HIS A 14 -1.29 1.80 -25.23
C HIS A 14 -1.03 0.32 -24.94
N ILE A 15 -2.07 -0.53 -25.07
CA ILE A 15 -1.94 -1.99 -24.87
C ILE A 15 -0.95 -2.60 -25.87
N ILE A 16 -1.05 -2.28 -27.17
CA ILE A 16 -0.13 -2.81 -28.20
C ILE A 16 1.32 -2.42 -27.92
N ASN A 17 1.56 -1.18 -27.48
CA ASN A 17 2.91 -0.73 -27.15
C ASN A 17 3.45 -1.44 -25.90
N ALA A 18 2.61 -1.63 -24.88
CA ALA A 18 2.98 -2.38 -23.68
C ALA A 18 3.30 -3.85 -23.99
N GLU A 19 2.49 -4.50 -24.83
CA GLU A 19 2.73 -5.89 -25.28
C GLU A 19 4.07 -6.01 -26.04
N ARG A 20 4.37 -5.06 -26.94
CA ARG A 20 5.65 -5.03 -27.66
C ARG A 20 6.84 -4.87 -26.73
N TYR A 21 6.76 -3.93 -25.79
CA TYR A 21 7.81 -3.73 -24.80
C TYR A 21 8.02 -4.98 -23.95
N PHE A 22 6.93 -5.60 -23.47
CA PHE A 22 7.00 -6.84 -22.72
C PHE A 22 7.69 -7.96 -23.51
N TRP A 23 7.35 -8.15 -24.79
CA TRP A 23 7.95 -9.19 -25.62
C TRP A 23 9.43 -8.94 -25.89
N ASP A 24 9.85 -7.69 -26.09
CA ASP A 24 11.25 -7.30 -26.24
C ASP A 24 12.07 -7.61 -24.97
N CYS A 25 11.50 -7.36 -23.78
CA CYS A 25 12.11 -7.75 -22.50
C CYS A 25 12.28 -9.28 -22.38
N VAL A 26 11.26 -10.06 -22.80
CA VAL A 26 11.32 -11.53 -22.79
C VAL A 26 12.38 -12.05 -23.75
N GLU A 27 12.46 -11.52 -24.98
CA GLU A 27 13.45 -11.95 -25.98
C GLU A 27 14.89 -11.61 -25.55
N LYS A 28 15.09 -10.50 -24.83
CA LYS A 28 16.41 -10.05 -24.36
C LYS A 28 16.80 -10.60 -22.98
N ASP A 29 15.95 -11.42 -22.36
CA ASP A 29 16.12 -11.90 -20.98
C ASP A 29 16.41 -10.76 -20.00
N MET A 30 15.78 -9.60 -20.22
CA MET A 30 15.97 -8.40 -19.41
C MET A 30 14.69 -8.18 -18.59
N PRO A 31 14.77 -8.15 -17.24
CA PRO A 31 13.61 -7.82 -16.43
C PRO A 31 13.15 -6.39 -16.75
N PRO A 32 11.83 -6.16 -16.92
CA PRO A 32 11.32 -4.82 -17.11
C PRO A 32 11.57 -3.98 -15.85
N ASP A 33 11.60 -2.66 -16.03
CA ASP A 33 11.74 -1.72 -14.90
C ASP A 33 10.63 -1.95 -13.86
N ALA A 34 10.99 -1.90 -12.59
CA ALA A 34 10.02 -2.03 -11.51
C ALA A 34 9.05 -0.84 -11.56
N ASP A 35 7.78 -1.12 -11.85
CA ASP A 35 6.71 -0.14 -11.81
C ASP A 35 5.97 -0.19 -10.46
N ALA A 36 5.03 0.74 -10.25
CA ALA A 36 4.21 0.79 -9.05
C ALA A 36 3.02 -0.21 -9.08
N SER A 37 3.02 -1.18 -10.00
CA SER A 37 1.90 -2.11 -10.15
C SER A 37 1.86 -3.17 -9.05
N GLU A 38 0.67 -3.70 -8.78
CA GLU A 38 0.53 -4.87 -7.90
C GLU A 38 1.30 -6.09 -8.43
N SER A 39 1.45 -6.21 -9.76
CA SER A 39 2.22 -7.29 -10.40
C SER A 39 3.71 -7.18 -10.09
N ALA A 40 4.31 -5.98 -10.19
CA ALA A 40 5.70 -5.79 -9.82
C ALA A 40 5.93 -6.07 -8.33
N ALA A 41 5.04 -5.60 -7.45
CA ALA A 41 5.12 -5.91 -6.02
C ALA A 41 5.08 -7.42 -5.74
N LYS A 42 4.18 -8.17 -6.42
CA LYS A 42 4.11 -9.63 -6.31
C LYS A 42 5.36 -10.32 -6.86
N ALA A 43 5.87 -9.86 -8.00
CA ALA A 43 7.08 -10.40 -8.60
C ALA A 43 8.29 -10.22 -7.69
N ILE A 44 8.48 -9.03 -7.11
CA ILE A 44 9.57 -8.75 -6.16
C ILE A 44 9.49 -9.68 -4.93
N GLN A 45 8.29 -9.91 -4.39
CA GLN A 45 8.09 -10.83 -3.26
C GLN A 45 8.41 -12.29 -3.63
N GLN A 46 8.12 -12.70 -4.86
CA GLN A 46 8.42 -14.05 -5.35
C GLN A 46 9.91 -14.24 -5.67
N LEU A 47 10.57 -13.22 -6.23
CA LEU A 47 11.99 -13.24 -6.54
C LEU A 47 12.86 -13.22 -5.27
N TYR A 48 12.44 -12.46 -4.25
CA TYR A 48 13.22 -12.29 -3.03
C TYR A 48 12.38 -12.56 -1.77
N PRO A 49 11.95 -13.82 -1.53
CA PRO A 49 10.99 -14.15 -0.47
C PRO A 49 11.56 -14.06 0.94
N GLN A 50 12.88 -14.23 1.10
CA GLN A 50 13.57 -14.20 2.40
C GLN A 50 14.74 -13.22 2.36
N HIS A 51 15.13 -12.73 3.54
CA HIS A 51 16.38 -11.98 3.69
C HIS A 51 17.47 -12.94 4.19
N ILE A 52 18.73 -12.61 3.93
CA ILE A 52 19.87 -13.31 4.53
C ILE A 52 20.19 -12.60 5.85
N PRO A 53 20.13 -13.28 7.01
CA PRO A 53 20.40 -12.65 8.30
C PRO A 53 21.80 -12.05 8.37
N LEU A 54 21.92 -10.89 9.03
CA LEU A 54 23.18 -10.16 9.25
C LEU A 54 23.90 -9.68 7.98
N THR A 55 23.29 -9.82 6.81
CA THR A 55 23.80 -9.22 5.57
C THR A 55 23.38 -7.77 5.47
N VAL A 56 24.33 -6.89 5.16
CA VAL A 56 24.11 -5.48 4.88
C VAL A 56 24.69 -5.21 3.50
N GLU A 57 23.86 -4.72 2.59
CA GLU A 57 24.31 -4.24 1.29
C GLU A 57 24.59 -2.74 1.39
N ASP A 58 25.81 -2.33 1.05
CA ASP A 58 26.21 -0.92 1.08
C ASP A 58 26.03 -0.28 -0.30
N LEU A 59 24.93 0.47 -0.44
CA LEU A 59 24.61 1.22 -1.67
C LEU A 59 25.09 2.68 -1.63
N SER A 60 25.84 3.10 -0.59
CA SER A 60 26.27 4.49 -0.42
C SER A 60 27.13 5.02 -1.57
N HIS A 61 27.82 4.14 -2.30
CA HIS A 61 28.63 4.47 -3.46
C HIS A 61 27.87 4.39 -4.80
N ASN A 62 26.60 3.98 -4.77
CA ASN A 62 25.76 3.90 -5.96
C ASN A 62 24.94 5.19 -6.11
N GLU A 63 25.37 6.05 -7.03
CA GLU A 63 24.73 7.35 -7.29
C GLU A 63 23.23 7.23 -7.61
N GLN A 64 22.86 6.26 -8.45
CA GLN A 64 21.45 6.04 -8.81
C GLN A 64 20.63 5.60 -7.60
N ALA A 65 21.14 4.68 -6.78
CA ALA A 65 20.46 4.24 -5.57
C ALA A 65 20.28 5.38 -4.56
N ASN A 66 21.29 6.23 -4.40
CA ASN A 66 21.21 7.41 -3.54
C ASN A 66 20.16 8.42 -4.04
N GLN A 67 20.09 8.66 -5.36
CA GLN A 67 19.05 9.51 -5.95
C GLN A 67 17.65 8.95 -5.71
N LEU A 68 17.45 7.64 -5.93
CA LEU A 68 16.18 6.97 -5.65
C LEU A 68 15.79 7.06 -4.17
N PHE A 69 16.76 6.90 -3.26
CA PHE A 69 16.51 7.02 -1.83
C PHE A 69 16.12 8.45 -1.42
N ALA A 70 16.79 9.47 -1.95
CA ALA A 70 16.43 10.87 -1.72
C ALA A 70 15.01 11.19 -2.21
N GLN A 71 14.65 10.73 -3.42
CA GLN A 71 13.29 10.86 -3.96
C GLN A 71 12.27 10.15 -3.08
N LEU A 72 12.57 8.93 -2.62
CA LEU A 72 11.68 8.17 -1.75
C LEU A 72 11.39 8.89 -0.43
N ILE A 73 12.40 9.52 0.19
CA ILE A 73 12.21 10.32 1.40
C ILE A 73 11.32 11.53 1.12
N GLN A 74 11.56 12.23 0.01
CA GLN A 74 10.77 13.39 -0.38
C GLN A 74 9.30 13.02 -0.62
N GLU A 75 9.02 11.94 -1.36
CA GLU A 75 7.66 11.46 -1.61
C GLU A 75 6.95 11.04 -0.32
N LYS A 76 7.66 10.38 0.59
CA LYS A 76 7.12 10.06 1.92
C LYS A 76 6.70 11.34 2.66
N HIS A 77 7.52 12.39 2.62
CA HIS A 77 7.18 13.67 3.24
C HIS A 77 5.95 14.30 2.60
N HIS A 78 5.83 14.27 1.27
CA HIS A 78 4.64 14.77 0.58
C HIS A 78 3.38 14.00 0.97
N ILE A 79 3.45 12.67 1.09
CA ILE A 79 2.34 11.85 1.57
C ILE A 79 1.90 12.28 2.97
N GLU A 80 2.86 12.47 3.89
CA GLU A 80 2.57 12.90 5.26
C GLU A 80 1.93 14.31 5.29
N GLN A 81 2.46 15.26 4.51
CA GLN A 81 1.87 16.60 4.39
C GLN A 81 0.44 16.57 3.84
N HIS A 82 0.22 15.83 2.75
CA HIS A 82 -1.10 15.70 2.15
C HIS A 82 -2.08 15.00 3.08
N GLN A 83 -1.64 13.99 3.81
CA GLN A 83 -2.46 13.30 4.82
C GLN A 83 -2.85 14.25 5.96
N ASN A 84 -1.91 15.04 6.47
CA ASN A 84 -2.17 16.03 7.52
C ASN A 84 -3.20 17.08 7.06
N ASN A 85 -3.01 17.63 5.85
CA ASN A 85 -3.95 18.60 5.28
C ASN A 85 -5.34 17.98 5.05
N PHE A 86 -5.39 16.75 4.52
CA PHE A 86 -6.65 16.02 4.36
C PHE A 86 -7.37 15.83 5.70
N ASP A 87 -6.63 15.42 6.74
CA ASP A 87 -7.19 15.21 8.07
C ASP A 87 -7.65 16.51 8.73
N GLU A 88 -6.92 17.60 8.56
CA GLU A 88 -7.34 18.92 9.03
C GLU A 88 -8.69 19.32 8.42
N ILE A 89 -8.83 19.24 7.10
CA ILE A 89 -10.08 19.56 6.39
C ILE A 89 -11.21 18.62 6.84
N LYS A 90 -10.91 17.32 6.97
CA LYS A 90 -11.86 16.32 7.48
C LYS A 90 -12.38 16.68 8.87
N HIS A 91 -11.48 17.07 9.80
CA HIS A 91 -11.86 17.48 11.15
C HIS A 91 -12.70 18.76 11.15
N GLN A 92 -12.37 19.74 10.31
CA GLN A 92 -13.19 20.95 10.15
C GLN A 92 -14.62 20.61 9.69
N ILE A 93 -14.77 19.69 8.73
CA ILE A 93 -16.10 19.22 8.29
C ILE A 93 -16.84 18.51 9.43
N GLN A 94 -16.17 17.63 10.20
CA GLN A 94 -16.77 16.95 11.34
C GLN A 94 -17.25 17.94 12.42
N MET A 95 -16.49 19.00 12.68
CA MET A 95 -16.90 20.08 13.60
C MET A 95 -18.15 20.82 13.13
N LEU A 96 -18.33 20.98 11.81
CA LEU A 96 -19.56 21.54 11.23
C LEU A 96 -20.73 20.56 11.31
N MET A 97 -20.48 19.27 11.12
CA MET A 97 -21.49 18.21 11.20
C MET A 97 -22.05 18.04 12.63
N LYS A 98 -21.20 18.18 13.65
CA LYS A 98 -21.57 17.93 15.06
C LYS A 98 -22.23 16.54 15.21
N ASP A 99 -23.47 16.51 15.68
CA ASP A 99 -24.24 15.27 15.90
C ASP A 99 -24.91 14.74 14.62
N ALA A 100 -24.80 15.46 13.49
CA ALA A 100 -25.42 15.05 12.24
C ALA A 100 -24.70 13.84 11.63
N GLU A 101 -25.45 12.79 11.34
CA GLU A 101 -24.96 11.59 10.67
C GLU A 101 -24.46 11.84 9.24
N ARG A 102 -25.04 12.83 8.54
CA ARG A 102 -24.77 13.11 7.13
C ARG A 102 -24.76 14.62 6.86
N ALA A 103 -23.83 15.06 6.03
CA ALA A 103 -23.82 16.40 5.46
C ALA A 103 -23.86 16.33 3.93
N THR A 104 -24.59 17.25 3.31
CA THR A 104 -24.73 17.40 1.85
C THR A 104 -24.14 18.74 1.41
N PHE A 105 -23.38 18.71 0.33
CA PHE A 105 -22.72 19.86 -0.29
C PHE A 105 -23.14 19.97 -1.75
N ALA A 106 -22.76 21.06 -2.42
CA ALA A 106 -23.09 21.30 -3.82
C ALA A 106 -22.62 20.17 -4.77
N THR A 107 -21.51 19.50 -4.45
CA THR A 107 -20.86 18.50 -5.31
C THR A 107 -20.91 17.08 -4.75
N GLY A 108 -21.53 16.85 -3.59
CA GLY A 108 -21.51 15.53 -2.96
C GLY A 108 -22.02 15.50 -1.53
N SER A 109 -21.70 14.43 -0.81
CA SER A 109 -22.11 14.26 0.58
C SER A 109 -21.16 13.36 1.33
N VAL A 110 -21.07 13.53 2.65
CA VAL A 110 -20.29 12.69 3.56
C VAL A 110 -21.18 12.15 4.67
N THR A 111 -20.83 10.99 5.22
CA THR A 111 -21.50 10.39 6.38
C THR A 111 -20.49 10.12 7.48
N TRP A 112 -20.85 10.43 8.71
CA TRP A 112 -20.04 10.16 9.90
C TRP A 112 -20.93 9.51 10.95
N LYS A 113 -20.78 8.20 11.13
CA LYS A 113 -21.60 7.39 12.03
C LYS A 113 -20.73 6.78 13.11
N LYS A 114 -21.24 6.75 14.34
CA LYS A 114 -20.69 5.87 15.36
C LYS A 114 -20.88 4.42 14.90
N SER A 115 -19.79 3.66 14.81
CA SER A 115 -19.88 2.22 14.57
C SER A 115 -20.58 1.53 15.74
N LYS A 116 -21.26 0.42 15.48
CA LYS A 116 -21.89 -0.37 16.55
C LYS A 116 -20.82 -0.79 17.55
N ASP A 117 -21.13 -0.67 18.85
CA ASP A 117 -20.24 -1.14 19.90
C ASP A 117 -19.95 -2.63 19.69
N SER A 118 -18.67 -2.97 19.57
CA SER A 118 -18.20 -4.34 19.38
C SER A 118 -17.40 -4.78 20.61
N ILE A 119 -17.62 -6.02 21.02
CA ILE A 119 -16.81 -6.66 22.05
C ILE A 119 -15.74 -7.47 21.32
N GLY A 120 -14.49 -7.07 21.48
CA GLY A 120 -13.34 -7.82 21.00
C GLY A 120 -12.81 -8.76 22.08
N LEU A 121 -12.25 -9.89 21.66
CA LEU A 121 -11.48 -10.74 22.57
C LEU A 121 -10.13 -10.07 22.85
N ASP A 122 -9.84 -9.80 24.12
CA ASP A 122 -8.49 -9.40 24.53
C ASP A 122 -7.60 -10.64 24.54
N SER A 123 -7.06 -10.99 23.38
CA SER A 123 -6.20 -12.15 23.21
C SER A 123 -4.95 -12.07 24.08
N LYS A 124 -4.45 -10.88 24.43
CA LYS A 124 -3.26 -10.75 25.29
C LYS A 124 -3.60 -11.11 26.73
N ALA A 125 -4.70 -10.58 27.26
CA ALA A 125 -5.16 -10.94 28.60
C ALA A 125 -5.55 -12.43 28.69
N LEU A 126 -6.23 -12.95 27.66
CA LEU A 126 -6.58 -14.37 27.57
C LEU A 126 -5.34 -15.25 27.59
N LEU A 127 -4.36 -14.99 26.73
CA LEU A 127 -3.14 -15.81 26.65
C LEU A 127 -2.26 -15.70 27.90
N LYS A 128 -2.37 -14.61 28.67
CA LYS A 128 -1.69 -14.48 29.97
C LYS A 128 -2.29 -15.41 31.03
N LEU A 129 -3.61 -15.61 31.01
CA LEU A 129 -4.33 -16.48 31.94
C LEU A 129 -4.35 -17.94 31.48
N HIS A 130 -4.42 -18.15 30.16
CA HIS A 130 -4.56 -19.43 29.49
C HIS A 130 -3.58 -19.56 28.32
N PRO A 131 -2.27 -19.77 28.59
CA PRO A 131 -1.28 -19.97 27.53
C PRO A 131 -1.58 -21.15 26.61
N GLU A 132 -2.26 -22.18 27.11
CA GLU A 132 -2.65 -23.40 26.38
C GLU A 132 -3.54 -23.11 25.16
N MET A 133 -4.24 -21.98 25.14
CA MET A 133 -5.12 -21.60 24.04
C MET A 133 -4.34 -21.35 22.74
N LEU A 134 -3.08 -20.95 22.83
CA LEU A 134 -2.23 -20.78 21.65
C LEU A 134 -1.91 -22.12 20.97
N GLU A 135 -1.75 -23.18 21.76
CA GLU A 135 -1.48 -24.52 21.25
C GLU A 135 -2.75 -25.19 20.70
N GLN A 136 -3.90 -24.92 21.32
CA GLN A 136 -5.19 -25.48 20.89
C GLN A 136 -5.73 -24.80 19.63
N PHE A 137 -5.48 -23.51 19.45
CA PHE A 137 -6.01 -22.73 18.33
C PHE A 137 -4.92 -21.89 17.62
N PRO A 138 -3.87 -22.53 17.07
CA PRO A 138 -2.80 -21.81 16.40
C PRO A 138 -3.31 -21.22 15.09
N GLN A 139 -3.21 -19.90 14.95
CA GLN A 139 -3.41 -19.24 13.66
C GLN A 139 -2.05 -18.96 13.01
N ASN A 140 -1.64 -19.84 12.10
CA ASN A 140 -0.41 -19.66 11.35
C ASN A 140 -0.58 -18.56 10.30
N LYS A 141 0.24 -17.51 10.40
CA LYS A 141 0.35 -16.45 9.39
C LYS A 141 1.78 -16.45 8.88
N ALA A 142 1.95 -16.65 7.57
CA ALA A 142 3.25 -16.52 6.95
C ALA A 142 3.74 -15.06 7.08
N GLY A 143 4.99 -14.90 7.51
CA GLY A 143 5.63 -13.58 7.51
C GLY A 143 5.91 -13.11 6.10
N THR A 144 5.89 -11.81 5.89
CA THR A 144 6.32 -11.16 4.63
C THR A 144 7.50 -10.25 4.90
N ARG A 145 8.35 -10.05 3.88
CA ARG A 145 9.42 -9.04 3.97
C ARG A 145 8.78 -7.66 4.03
N ARG A 146 9.17 -6.89 5.04
CA ARG A 146 8.68 -5.53 5.27
C ARG A 146 9.72 -4.54 4.78
N PHE A 147 9.27 -3.55 4.03
CA PHE A 147 10.08 -2.40 3.66
C PHE A 147 9.88 -1.31 4.72
N GLN A 148 10.96 -0.84 5.34
CA GLN A 148 10.94 0.23 6.34
C GLN A 148 12.01 1.25 5.98
N ILE A 149 11.66 2.53 6.14
CA ILE A 149 12.55 3.65 5.83
C ILE A 149 13.04 4.21 7.16
N TYR A 150 14.35 4.23 7.34
CA TYR A 150 15.02 4.91 8.44
C TYR A 150 15.78 6.10 7.86
N THR A 151 15.62 7.25 8.50
CA THR A 151 16.39 8.46 8.23
C THR A 151 17.12 8.77 9.53
N ASP A 152 18.45 8.90 9.47
CA ASP A 152 19.25 9.37 10.60
C ASP A 152 18.97 10.85 10.92
#